data_AF-A0A1S6KZE0-F1
#
_entry.id   AF-A0A1S6KZE0-F1
#
_cell.length_a   1.000
_cell.length_b   1.000
_cell.length_c   1.000
_cell.angle_alpha   90.00
_cell.angle_beta   90.00
_cell.angle_gamma   90.00
#
_symmetry.space_group_name_H-M   'P 1'
#
loop_
_entity.id
_entity.type
_entity.pdbx_description
1 polymer ?
#
loop_
_entity_poly.entity_id
_entity_poly.type
_entity_poly.pdbx_seq_one_letter_code
_entity_poly.pdbx_strand_id
1 'polypeptide(L)'
;PIAPPSVPDSQSFAGRCCGVVAVAIAVSVSDPEYSLNWAQLDSVAAMATIILGSQWGDEGKGKLTDILCPSFRYCARAAGGHNAGHSIVANGVSYSFHLLPSGLVNPKCVNLIGSGVVFHVPSFFKELAELQEKGLDTTDRILVSDRCQVNFDLHAAVDGLEEVELGSRKLGTTKRGIGPSYSCRAARNGVRVHEIFDEETFERKLRQLATG
;
A
#
# COMPACT_ATOMS: atom_id res chain seq x y z
N PRO A 1 1.59 1.50 -56.28
CA PRO A 1 1.86 0.54 -55.19
C PRO A 1 2.75 1.20 -54.12
N ILE A 2 2.12 1.83 -53.13
CA ILE A 2 2.79 2.51 -52.02
C ILE A 2 2.81 1.53 -50.85
N ALA A 3 4.01 1.16 -50.39
CA ALA A 3 4.21 0.27 -49.26
C ALA A 3 3.72 0.94 -47.94
N PRO A 4 3.12 0.18 -47.01
CA PRO A 4 2.71 0.74 -45.72
C PRO A 4 3.95 1.07 -44.86
N PRO A 5 3.87 2.13 -44.02
CA PRO A 5 4.97 2.52 -43.15
C PRO A 5 5.21 1.46 -42.05
N SER A 6 6.49 1.20 -41.78
CA SER A 6 6.97 0.29 -40.74
C SER A 6 6.62 0.81 -39.34
N VAL A 7 5.93 -0.04 -38.57
CA VAL A 7 5.65 0.17 -37.15
C VAL A 7 6.97 0.05 -36.38
N PRO A 8 7.36 1.02 -35.53
CA PRO A 8 8.56 0.91 -34.73
C PRO A 8 8.41 -0.18 -33.67
N ASP A 9 9.51 -0.89 -33.45
CA ASP A 9 9.66 -2.10 -32.64
C ASP A 9 8.94 -2.00 -31.29
N SER A 10 8.20 -3.08 -30.99
CA SER A 10 7.70 -3.40 -29.67
C SER A 10 8.87 -3.39 -28.67
N GLN A 11 9.04 -2.27 -27.96
CA GLN A 11 9.84 -2.26 -26.74
C GLN A 11 9.31 -3.37 -25.86
N SER A 12 10.21 -4.29 -25.54
CA SER A 12 10.01 -5.42 -24.66
C SER A 12 9.31 -4.98 -23.39
N PHE A 13 8.02 -5.31 -23.28
CA PHE A 13 7.30 -5.37 -22.02
C PHE A 13 7.90 -6.54 -21.23
N ALA A 14 9.10 -6.33 -20.68
CA ALA A 14 9.66 -7.18 -19.65
C ALA A 14 8.75 -6.98 -18.42
N GLY A 15 7.70 -7.79 -18.36
CA GLY A 15 6.71 -7.80 -17.31
C GLY A 15 7.41 -7.90 -15.97
N ARG A 16 7.32 -6.84 -15.18
CA ARG A 16 7.62 -6.87 -13.75
C ARG A 16 6.49 -7.67 -13.12
N CYS A 17 6.67 -8.99 -13.03
CA CYS A 17 5.81 -9.84 -12.21
C CYS A 17 6.08 -9.49 -10.74
N CYS A 18 5.51 -8.40 -10.25
CA CYS A 18 5.47 -8.12 -8.82
C CYS A 18 4.41 -9.04 -8.19
N GLY A 19 4.83 -10.25 -7.83
CA GLY A 19 4.05 -11.18 -7.01
C GLY A 19 3.83 -10.63 -5.61
N VAL A 20 2.92 -9.67 -5.46
CA VAL A 20 2.26 -9.36 -4.19
C VAL A 20 0.82 -9.00 -4.52
N VAL A 21 -0.10 -9.86 -4.07
CA VAL A 21 -1.55 -9.59 -4.06
C VAL A 21 -1.77 -8.33 -3.23
N ALA A 22 -1.81 -7.18 -3.90
CA ALA A 22 -2.15 -5.92 -3.24
C ALA A 22 -3.65 -5.94 -2.95
N VAL A 23 -3.99 -6.27 -1.70
CA VAL A 23 -5.34 -6.18 -1.16
C VAL A 23 -5.62 -4.73 -0.81
N ALA A 24 -6.42 -4.05 -1.63
CA ALA A 24 -7.03 -2.77 -1.25
C ALA A 24 -8.40 -3.08 -0.64
N ILE A 25 -8.66 -2.66 0.60
CA ILE A 25 -9.97 -2.89 1.24
C ILE A 25 -10.66 -1.53 1.39
N ALA A 26 -11.74 -1.29 0.67
CA ALA A 26 -12.61 -0.12 0.90
C ALA A 26 -13.73 -0.52 1.87
N VAL A 27 -13.56 -0.27 3.17
CA VAL A 27 -14.57 -0.62 4.18
C VAL A 27 -15.60 0.51 4.30
N SER A 28 -16.88 0.28 3.99
CA SER A 28 -17.96 1.22 4.33
C SER A 28 -18.69 0.70 5.56
N VAL A 29 -18.30 1.14 6.76
CA VAL A 29 -19.20 0.99 7.91
C VAL A 29 -20.30 2.04 7.71
N SER A 30 -21.48 1.62 7.27
CA SER A 30 -22.63 2.52 7.18
C SER A 30 -23.09 2.90 8.59
N ASP A 31 -23.18 4.21 8.85
CA ASP A 31 -23.87 4.74 10.02
C ASP A 31 -25.37 4.40 9.91
N PRO A 32 -26.03 3.85 10.95
CA PRO A 32 -27.45 3.48 10.90
C PRO A 32 -28.43 4.68 10.88
N GLU A 33 -27.96 5.93 10.92
CA GLU A 33 -28.82 7.14 11.07
C GLU A 33 -29.11 7.93 9.78
N TYR A 34 -28.71 7.46 8.59
CA TYR A 34 -28.99 8.21 7.34
C TYR A 34 -30.22 7.66 6.60
N SER A 35 -31.38 8.27 6.83
CA SER A 35 -32.61 8.00 6.07
C SER A 35 -32.51 8.58 4.65
N LEU A 36 -32.07 7.78 3.69
CA LEU A 36 -32.14 8.09 2.26
C LEU A 36 -33.17 7.20 1.57
N ASN A 37 -33.91 7.82 0.65
CA ASN A 37 -35.00 7.24 -0.11
C ASN A 37 -34.50 6.03 -0.93
N TRP A 38 -35.09 4.85 -0.68
CA TRP A 38 -34.61 3.53 -1.08
C TRP A 38 -34.69 3.20 -2.58
N ALA A 39 -35.00 4.17 -3.45
CA ALA A 39 -35.34 3.90 -4.85
C ALA A 39 -34.17 4.03 -5.87
N GLN A 40 -32.94 4.36 -5.44
CA GLN A 40 -31.87 4.72 -6.41
C GLN A 40 -30.49 4.05 -6.26
N LEU A 41 -30.27 3.12 -5.33
CA LEU A 41 -28.98 2.40 -5.20
C LEU A 41 -29.15 0.94 -4.75
N ASP A 42 -29.72 0.13 -5.62
CA ASP A 42 -30.22 -1.21 -5.28
C ASP A 42 -29.26 -2.37 -5.62
N SER A 43 -27.93 -2.20 -5.64
CA SER A 43 -27.07 -3.37 -5.91
C SER A 43 -25.65 -3.47 -5.34
N VAL A 44 -25.16 -2.56 -4.48
CA VAL A 44 -23.78 -2.70 -3.94
C VAL A 44 -23.57 -2.22 -2.49
N ALA A 45 -24.61 -2.02 -1.70
CA ALA A 45 -24.44 -1.56 -0.31
C ALA A 45 -24.07 -2.72 0.65
N ALA A 46 -22.90 -3.33 0.44
CA ALA A 46 -22.28 -4.20 1.44
C ALA A 46 -21.57 -3.34 2.50
N MET A 47 -21.59 -3.79 3.76
CA MET A 47 -20.85 -3.17 4.89
C MET A 47 -19.33 -3.10 4.68
N ALA A 48 -18.80 -3.77 3.65
CA ALA A 48 -17.41 -3.68 3.23
C ALA A 48 -17.29 -4.07 1.76
N THR A 49 -16.51 -3.30 1.00
CA THR A 49 -16.19 -3.60 -0.40
C THR A 49 -14.70 -3.88 -0.53
N ILE A 50 -14.36 -5.03 -1.08
CA ILE A 50 -12.98 -5.50 -1.17
C ILE A 50 -12.52 -5.42 -2.62
N ILE A 51 -11.40 -4.73 -2.86
CA ILE A 51 -10.81 -4.55 -4.19
C ILE A 51 -9.51 -5.35 -4.27
N LEU A 52 -9.55 -6.46 -5.00
CA LEU A 52 -8.43 -7.40 -5.14
C LEU A 52 -7.94 -7.45 -6.57
N GLY A 53 -6.65 -7.69 -6.72
CA GLY A 53 -6.06 -8.02 -8.01
C GLY A 53 -6.30 -9.50 -8.29
N SER A 54 -6.80 -9.81 -9.47
CA SER A 54 -7.05 -11.20 -9.89
C SER A 54 -5.86 -11.80 -10.67
N GLN A 55 -4.80 -11.04 -10.89
CA GLN A 55 -3.63 -11.43 -11.68
C GLN A 55 -2.34 -11.25 -10.86
N TRP A 56 -1.26 -10.75 -11.49
CA TRP A 56 0.06 -10.58 -10.90
C TRP A 56 0.43 -9.11 -10.66
N GLY A 57 -0.55 -8.30 -10.26
CA GLY A 57 -0.33 -6.88 -9.97
C GLY A 57 -0.68 -5.94 -11.12
N ASP A 58 -0.61 -4.64 -10.84
CA ASP A 58 -0.84 -3.54 -11.79
C ASP A 58 -2.15 -3.57 -12.58
N GLU A 59 -3.20 -4.21 -12.06
CA GLU A 59 -4.53 -4.30 -12.69
C GLU A 59 -5.34 -2.99 -12.63
N GLY A 60 -4.76 -1.91 -12.10
CA GLY A 60 -5.45 -0.61 -11.95
C GLY A 60 -6.36 -0.50 -10.73
N LYS A 61 -6.13 -1.31 -9.68
CA LYS A 61 -6.91 -1.29 -8.42
C LYS A 61 -7.04 0.10 -7.82
N GLY A 62 -5.97 0.89 -7.80
CA GLY A 62 -5.99 2.26 -7.28
C GLY A 62 -7.00 3.16 -7.97
N LYS A 63 -7.18 2.99 -9.29
CA LYS A 63 -8.18 3.74 -10.07
C LYS A 63 -9.61 3.31 -9.72
N LEU A 64 -9.85 2.01 -9.52
CA LEU A 64 -11.16 1.54 -9.07
C LEU A 64 -11.48 2.01 -7.66
N THR A 65 -10.49 1.98 -6.75
CA THR A 65 -10.63 2.53 -5.40
C THR A 65 -10.99 4.00 -5.44
N ASP A 66 -10.35 4.80 -6.30
CA ASP A 66 -10.66 6.22 -6.48
C ASP A 66 -12.11 6.46 -6.95
N ILE A 67 -12.56 5.71 -7.95
CA ILE A 67 -13.94 5.80 -8.47
C ILE A 67 -14.97 5.48 -7.37
N LEU A 68 -14.67 4.50 -6.51
CA LEU A 68 -15.60 4.08 -5.46
C LEU A 68 -15.51 4.97 -4.22
N CYS A 69 -14.33 5.51 -3.89
CA CYS A 69 -14.06 6.23 -2.65
C CYS A 69 -15.05 7.35 -2.27
N PRO A 70 -15.64 8.12 -3.21
CA PRO A 70 -16.69 9.10 -2.88
C PRO A 70 -17.89 8.51 -2.12
N SER A 71 -18.16 7.22 -2.28
CA SER A 71 -19.27 6.52 -1.62
C SER A 71 -18.90 5.88 -0.27
N PHE A 72 -17.64 6.01 0.18
CA PHE A 72 -17.11 5.32 1.36
C PHE A 72 -16.55 6.32 2.38
N ARG A 73 -16.92 6.13 3.66
CA ARG A 73 -16.36 6.92 4.77
C ARG A 73 -14.93 6.50 5.13
N TYR A 74 -14.60 5.22 4.96
CA TYR A 74 -13.27 4.69 5.27
C TYR A 74 -12.62 4.02 4.06
N CYS A 75 -11.32 4.21 3.91
CA CYS A 75 -10.50 3.52 2.92
C CYS A 75 -9.33 2.87 3.65
N ALA A 76 -9.18 1.55 3.53
CA ALA A 76 -8.21 0.80 4.29
C ALA A 76 -7.20 0.07 3.39
N ARG A 77 -5.95 0.02 3.84
CA ARG A 77 -5.00 -0.97 3.38
C ARG A 77 -4.90 -2.08 4.40
N ALA A 78 -5.11 -3.31 3.98
CA ALA A 78 -5.05 -4.45 4.88
C ALA A 78 -3.68 -5.14 4.94
N ALA A 79 -2.93 -5.17 3.83
CA ALA A 79 -1.68 -5.92 3.73
C ALA A 79 -0.71 -5.27 2.73
N GLY A 80 0.46 -5.90 2.57
CA GLY A 80 1.57 -5.38 1.77
C GLY A 80 2.39 -4.33 2.53
N GLY A 81 3.06 -3.45 1.81
CA GLY A 81 3.81 -2.33 2.38
C GLY A 81 3.98 -1.22 1.35
N HIS A 82 5.07 -0.46 1.46
CA HIS A 82 5.38 0.62 0.53
C HIS A 82 5.84 0.13 -0.85
N ASN A 83 5.63 -1.15 -1.19
CA ASN A 83 6.02 -1.74 -2.48
C ASN A 83 4.98 -1.56 -3.59
N ALA A 84 3.72 -1.23 -3.26
CA ALA A 84 2.74 -0.89 -4.27
C ALA A 84 2.94 0.55 -4.77
N GLY A 85 2.45 0.84 -5.97
CA GLY A 85 2.33 2.20 -6.49
C GLY A 85 0.95 2.39 -7.12
N HIS A 86 0.18 3.34 -6.60
CA HIS A 86 -1.09 3.76 -7.17
C HIS A 86 -1.01 5.23 -7.55
N SER A 87 -1.03 5.53 -8.84
CA SER A 87 -1.10 6.91 -9.32
C SER A 87 -2.54 7.29 -9.64
N ILE A 88 -2.97 8.46 -9.16
CA ILE A 88 -4.29 9.03 -9.38
C ILE A 88 -4.12 10.44 -9.92
N VAL A 89 -4.98 10.82 -10.87
CA VAL A 89 -5.06 12.20 -11.36
C VAL A 89 -6.40 12.77 -10.90
N ALA A 90 -6.36 13.74 -9.99
CA ALA A 90 -7.55 14.42 -9.48
C ALA A 90 -7.40 15.93 -9.70
N ASN A 91 -8.41 16.57 -10.29
CA ASN A 91 -8.41 18.01 -10.59
C ASN A 91 -7.16 18.49 -11.36
N GLY A 92 -6.63 17.65 -12.26
CA GLY A 92 -5.42 17.95 -13.05
C GLY A 92 -4.10 17.76 -12.29
N VAL A 93 -4.12 17.36 -11.02
CA VAL A 93 -2.92 17.08 -10.22
C VAL A 93 -2.71 15.57 -10.10
N SER A 94 -1.46 15.14 -10.31
CA SER A 94 -1.07 13.73 -10.20
C SER A 94 -0.53 13.42 -8.79
N TYR A 95 -1.20 12.50 -8.11
CA TYR A 95 -0.85 11.98 -6.79
C TYR A 95 -0.34 10.55 -6.92
N SER A 96 0.76 10.24 -6.23
CA SER A 96 1.32 8.89 -6.18
C SER A 96 1.25 8.38 -4.76
N PHE A 97 0.53 7.28 -4.57
CA PHE A 97 0.34 6.63 -3.29
C PHE A 97 1.14 5.31 -3.26
N HIS A 98 1.89 5.10 -2.19
CA HIS A 98 2.70 3.92 -1.96
C HIS A 98 2.22 3.18 -0.73
N LEU A 99 2.36 3.78 0.45
CA LEU A 99 1.94 3.24 1.73
C LEU A 99 0.52 3.69 2.09
N LEU A 100 0.21 4.96 1.82
CA LEU A 100 -1.09 5.57 2.14
C LEU A 100 -2.20 4.99 1.25
N PRO A 101 -3.39 4.74 1.81
CA PRO A 101 -4.55 4.43 0.99
C PRO A 101 -4.92 5.61 0.09
N SER A 102 -5.31 5.30 -1.14
CA SER A 102 -5.56 6.31 -2.15
C SER A 102 -6.88 7.08 -1.98
N GLY A 103 -7.69 6.68 -0.99
CA GLY A 103 -8.89 7.40 -0.60
C GLY A 103 -8.63 8.76 0.04
N LEU A 104 -7.38 9.09 0.36
CA LEU A 104 -6.98 10.38 0.92
C LEU A 104 -7.33 11.56 -0.01
N VAL A 105 -7.42 11.31 -1.32
CA VAL A 105 -7.90 12.27 -2.33
C VAL A 105 -9.33 12.77 -2.02
N ASN A 106 -10.19 11.91 -1.47
CA ASN A 106 -11.51 12.32 -1.01
C ASN A 106 -11.38 13.00 0.37
N PRO A 107 -11.74 14.30 0.52
CA PRO A 107 -11.62 15.02 1.78
C PRO A 107 -12.48 14.45 2.92
N LYS A 108 -13.56 13.72 2.58
CA LYS A 108 -14.47 13.11 3.57
C LYS A 108 -14.01 11.72 4.03
N CYS A 109 -12.99 11.15 3.40
CA CYS A 109 -12.56 9.79 3.67
C CYS A 109 -11.47 9.73 4.74
N VAL A 110 -11.65 8.82 5.70
CA VAL A 110 -10.64 8.47 6.71
C VAL A 110 -9.85 7.26 6.22
N ASN A 111 -8.53 7.37 6.24
CA ASN A 111 -7.61 6.41 5.66
C ASN A 111 -6.97 5.56 6.75
N LEU A 112 -7.12 4.25 6.63
CA LEU A 112 -6.69 3.27 7.63
C LEU A 112 -5.53 2.43 7.10
N ILE A 113 -4.47 2.32 7.89
CA ILE A 113 -3.39 1.35 7.67
C ILE A 113 -3.58 0.21 8.67
N GLY A 114 -4.06 -0.92 8.17
CA GLY A 114 -4.40 -2.09 8.97
C GLY A 114 -3.17 -2.87 9.44
N SER A 115 -3.36 -3.66 10.50
CA SER A 115 -2.29 -4.42 11.16
C SER A 115 -1.57 -5.43 10.26
N GLY A 116 -2.15 -5.81 9.11
CA GLY A 116 -1.51 -6.71 8.15
C GLY A 116 -0.39 -6.04 7.35
N VAL A 117 -0.27 -4.71 7.38
CA VAL A 117 0.75 -3.96 6.64
C VAL A 117 2.12 -4.04 7.32
N VAL A 118 3.18 -4.09 6.50
CA VAL A 118 4.56 -3.83 6.93
C VAL A 118 4.86 -2.33 6.74
N PHE A 119 4.97 -1.62 7.86
CA PHE A 119 4.99 -0.17 7.92
C PHE A 119 6.43 0.35 7.89
N HIS A 120 6.80 1.06 6.82
CA HIS A 120 8.10 1.69 6.69
C HIS A 120 7.99 3.17 7.06
N VAL A 121 8.49 3.54 8.24
CA VAL A 121 8.34 4.88 8.83
C VAL A 121 8.91 5.99 7.93
N PRO A 122 10.14 5.89 7.38
CA PRO A 122 10.69 6.94 6.53
C PRO A 122 9.88 7.16 5.25
N SER A 123 9.46 6.07 4.57
CA SER A 123 8.64 6.21 3.35
C SER A 123 7.28 6.81 3.63
N PHE A 124 6.66 6.49 4.78
CA PHE A 124 5.38 7.09 5.17
C PHE A 124 5.46 8.61 5.26
N PHE A 125 6.44 9.13 6.01
CA PHE A 125 6.59 10.57 6.19
C PHE A 125 7.04 11.29 4.92
N LYS A 126 7.88 10.64 4.09
CA LYS A 126 8.25 11.16 2.78
C LYS A 126 7.01 11.31 1.88
N GLU A 127 6.20 10.26 1.78
CA GLU A 127 4.98 10.27 0.99
C GLU A 127 3.97 11.30 1.53
N LEU A 128 3.84 11.43 2.84
CA LEU A 128 2.98 12.42 3.48
C LEU A 128 3.38 13.85 3.08
N ALA A 129 4.67 14.18 3.14
CA ALA A 129 5.19 15.48 2.76
C ALA A 129 4.96 15.79 1.28
N GLU A 130 5.20 14.83 0.38
CA GLU A 130 4.95 14.97 -1.06
C GLU A 130 3.47 15.22 -1.39
N LEU A 131 2.55 14.65 -0.62
CA LEU A 131 1.10 14.87 -0.80
C LEU A 131 0.67 16.24 -0.26
N GLN A 132 1.20 16.65 0.89
CA GLN A 132 0.93 17.96 1.49
C GLN A 132 1.45 19.11 0.61
N GLU A 133 2.63 18.95 0.00
CA GLU A 133 3.19 19.92 -0.96
C GLU A 133 2.26 20.13 -2.18
N LYS A 134 1.54 19.08 -2.58
CA LYS A 134 0.53 19.12 -3.65
C LYS A 134 -0.85 19.64 -3.19
N GLY A 135 -0.94 20.17 -1.97
CA GLY A 135 -2.15 20.78 -1.41
C GLY A 135 -3.18 19.79 -0.89
N LEU A 136 -2.81 18.52 -0.68
CA LEU A 136 -3.72 17.52 -0.16
C LEU A 136 -3.73 17.59 1.37
N ASP A 137 -4.90 17.87 1.95
CA ASP A 137 -5.06 17.92 3.41
C ASP A 137 -4.89 16.51 4.00
N THR A 138 -4.08 16.32 5.02
CA THR A 138 -3.82 14.99 5.61
C THR A 138 -4.07 14.96 7.11
N THR A 139 -4.47 16.10 7.68
CA THR A 139 -4.61 16.34 9.11
C THR A 139 -5.76 15.52 9.68
N ASP A 140 -5.52 14.69 10.70
CA ASP A 140 -6.55 13.90 11.39
C ASP A 140 -7.35 12.90 10.52
N ARG A 141 -6.84 12.57 9.32
CA ARG A 141 -7.51 11.64 8.38
C ARG A 141 -6.76 10.34 8.16
N ILE A 142 -5.64 10.12 8.83
CA ILE A 142 -4.80 8.93 8.66
C ILE A 142 -4.67 8.23 10.00
N LEU A 143 -5.14 6.99 10.08
CA LEU A 143 -5.03 6.14 11.27
C LEU A 143 -4.14 4.95 10.95
N VAL A 144 -3.10 4.74 11.75
CA VAL A 144 -2.17 3.62 11.61
C VAL A 144 -2.38 2.64 12.77
N SER A 145 -2.56 1.36 12.44
CA SER A 145 -2.65 0.33 13.48
C SER A 145 -1.33 0.21 14.24
N ASP A 146 -1.45 0.27 15.56
CA ASP A 146 -0.41 0.01 16.55
C ASP A 146 0.27 -1.37 16.37
N ARG A 147 -0.45 -2.35 15.81
CA ARG A 147 0.00 -3.73 15.58
C ARG A 147 0.70 -3.94 14.23
N CYS A 148 0.88 -2.91 13.42
CA CYS A 148 1.67 -3.01 12.20
C CYS A 148 3.11 -3.44 12.51
N GLN A 149 3.65 -4.34 11.69
CA GLN A 149 5.06 -4.73 11.76
C GLN A 149 5.89 -3.59 11.19
N VAL A 150 6.93 -3.15 11.89
CA VAL A 150 7.85 -2.13 11.37
C VAL A 150 8.77 -2.78 10.34
N ASN A 151 8.84 -2.16 9.17
CA ASN A 151 9.83 -2.45 8.16
C ASN A 151 11.01 -1.49 8.39
N PHE A 152 12.22 -2.01 8.52
CA PHE A 152 13.45 -1.23 8.71
C PHE A 152 14.32 -1.30 7.45
N ASP A 153 15.23 -0.35 7.29
CA ASP A 153 16.21 -0.36 6.21
C ASP A 153 17.09 -1.63 6.21
N LEU A 154 17.32 -2.23 7.39
CA LEU A 154 17.94 -3.54 7.54
C LEU A 154 17.24 -4.61 6.70
N HIS A 155 15.90 -4.65 6.73
CA HIS A 155 15.14 -5.63 5.96
C HIS A 155 15.32 -5.41 4.45
N ALA A 156 15.42 -4.16 3.99
CA ALA A 156 15.69 -3.85 2.59
C ALA A 156 17.11 -4.28 2.17
N ALA A 157 18.09 -4.12 3.06
CA ALA A 157 19.45 -4.62 2.83
C ALA A 157 19.48 -6.14 2.72
N VAL A 158 18.80 -6.86 3.65
CA VAL A 158 18.69 -8.33 3.62
C VAL A 158 17.99 -8.82 2.34
N ASP A 159 16.86 -8.21 1.97
CA ASP A 159 16.13 -8.52 0.71
C ASP A 159 17.04 -8.34 -0.51
N GLY A 160 17.89 -7.31 -0.51
CA GLY A 160 18.88 -7.09 -1.56
C GLY A 160 19.98 -8.15 -1.60
N LEU A 161 20.46 -8.62 -0.44
CA LEU A 161 21.49 -9.64 -0.32
C LEU A 161 20.97 -11.03 -0.72
N GLU A 162 19.78 -11.41 -0.26
CA GLU A 162 19.13 -12.68 -0.64
C GLU A 162 18.98 -12.79 -2.18
N GLU A 163 18.58 -11.70 -2.85
CA GLU A 163 18.52 -11.65 -4.32
C GLU A 163 19.89 -11.79 -4.99
N VAL A 164 20.98 -11.36 -4.35
CA VAL A 164 22.34 -11.55 -4.88
C VAL A 164 22.77 -13.00 -4.71
N GLU A 165 22.51 -13.61 -3.56
CA GLU A 165 22.84 -15.01 -3.26
C GLU A 165 22.10 -15.99 -4.18
N LEU A 166 20.85 -15.67 -4.54
CA LEU A 166 20.07 -16.50 -5.47
C LEU A 166 20.63 -16.50 -6.91
N GLY A 167 21.52 -15.57 -7.26
CA GLY A 167 22.28 -15.59 -8.52
C GLY A 167 21.40 -15.58 -9.78
N SER A 168 21.26 -16.71 -10.46
CA SER A 168 20.41 -16.85 -11.65
C SER A 168 18.93 -17.13 -11.33
N ARG A 169 18.60 -17.42 -10.06
CA ARG A 169 17.25 -17.78 -9.59
C ARG A 169 16.57 -16.63 -8.86
N LYS A 170 16.86 -15.39 -9.25
CA LYS A 170 16.27 -14.18 -8.66
C LYS A 170 14.75 -14.21 -8.78
N LEU A 171 14.09 -13.79 -7.71
CA LEU A 171 12.64 -13.61 -7.68
C LEU A 171 12.24 -12.28 -8.31
N GLY A 172 13.17 -11.30 -8.37
CA GLY A 172 12.87 -9.96 -8.86
C GLY A 172 12.12 -9.14 -7.82
N THR A 173 12.54 -9.22 -6.56
CA THR A 173 11.91 -8.48 -5.47
C THR A 173 12.05 -6.97 -5.66
N THR A 174 11.18 -6.20 -5.00
CA THR A 174 11.30 -4.73 -5.00
C THR A 174 12.50 -4.22 -4.20
N LYS A 175 13.23 -5.10 -3.49
CA LYS A 175 14.33 -4.76 -2.58
C LYS A 175 13.92 -3.71 -1.54
N ARG A 176 12.69 -3.87 -1.05
CA ARG A 176 12.03 -2.96 -0.10
C ARG A 176 11.86 -3.60 1.27
N GLY A 177 12.39 -4.81 1.47
CA GLY A 177 12.35 -5.50 2.76
C GLY A 177 10.98 -6.09 3.10
N ILE A 178 10.09 -6.27 2.11
CA ILE A 178 8.74 -6.80 2.35
C ILE A 178 8.80 -8.25 2.82
N GLY A 179 9.55 -9.09 2.10
CA GLY A 179 9.75 -10.50 2.44
C GLY A 179 10.38 -10.67 3.83
N PRO A 180 11.58 -10.10 4.07
CA PRO A 180 12.23 -10.19 5.38
C PRO A 180 11.38 -9.62 6.54
N SER A 181 10.62 -8.54 6.31
CA SER A 181 9.69 -8.01 7.32
C SER A 181 8.59 -9.00 7.69
N TYR A 182 7.97 -9.66 6.71
CA TYR A 182 6.96 -10.70 6.97
C TYR A 182 7.58 -11.95 7.60
N SER A 183 8.82 -12.30 7.24
CA SER A 183 9.57 -13.38 7.88
C SER A 183 9.73 -13.11 9.38
N CYS A 184 10.17 -11.89 9.75
CA CYS A 184 10.31 -11.52 11.15
C CYS A 184 8.98 -11.51 11.90
N ARG A 185 7.89 -11.09 11.23
CA ARG A 185 6.53 -11.16 11.78
C ARG A 185 6.12 -12.61 12.06
N ALA A 186 6.39 -13.53 11.14
CA ALA A 186 6.06 -14.95 11.28
C ALA A 186 6.92 -15.61 12.37
N ALA A 187 8.21 -15.27 12.44
CA ALA A 187 9.14 -15.72 13.46
C ALA A 187 8.85 -15.14 14.85
N ARG A 188 8.05 -14.06 14.94
CA ARG A 188 7.70 -13.31 16.16
C ARG A 188 8.90 -12.59 16.80
N ASN A 189 9.96 -12.34 16.03
CA ASN A 189 11.14 -11.57 16.45
C ASN A 189 11.13 -10.12 15.92
N GLY A 190 10.15 -9.76 15.09
CA GLY A 190 10.00 -8.40 14.59
C GLY A 190 9.53 -7.37 15.64
N VAL A 191 9.76 -6.09 15.34
CA VAL A 191 9.26 -4.93 16.10
C VAL A 191 7.93 -4.44 15.54
N ARG A 192 6.95 -4.15 16.40
CA ARG A 192 5.67 -3.54 16.00
C ARG A 192 5.62 -2.05 16.32
N VAL A 193 4.72 -1.31 15.69
CA VAL A 193 4.60 0.16 15.87
C VAL A 193 4.42 0.56 17.34
N HIS A 194 3.58 -0.14 18.10
CA HIS A 194 3.38 0.15 19.52
C HIS A 194 4.66 -0.01 20.36
N GLU A 195 5.61 -0.84 19.91
CA GLU A 195 6.86 -1.12 20.63
C GLU A 195 7.92 -0.04 20.39
N ILE A 196 7.76 0.81 19.37
CA ILE A 196 8.66 1.94 19.11
C ILE A 196 8.59 2.97 20.26
N PHE A 197 7.43 3.08 20.91
CA PHE A 197 7.21 4.03 22.01
C PHE A 197 7.77 3.55 23.35
N ASP A 198 8.26 2.32 23.43
CA ASP A 198 8.97 1.77 24.59
C ASP A 198 10.45 1.59 24.23
N GLU A 199 11.27 2.56 24.65
CA GLU A 199 12.69 2.65 24.29
C GLU A 199 13.48 1.39 24.64
N GLU A 200 13.26 0.81 25.83
CA GLU A 200 13.99 -0.38 26.29
C GLU A 200 13.63 -1.61 25.44
N THR A 201 12.33 -1.82 25.20
CA THR A 201 11.87 -2.94 24.35
C THR A 201 12.33 -2.75 22.91
N PHE A 202 12.23 -1.53 22.38
CA PHE A 202 12.63 -1.19 21.03
C PHE A 202 14.12 -1.48 20.82
N GLU A 203 14.99 -0.94 21.68
CA GLU A 203 16.44 -1.12 21.57
C GLU A 203 16.80 -2.61 21.62
N ARG A 204 16.29 -3.35 22.61
CA ARG A 204 16.57 -4.77 22.77
C ARG A 204 16.22 -5.57 21.53
N LYS A 205 15.01 -5.37 20.99
CA LYS A 205 14.55 -6.09 19.79
C LYS A 205 15.30 -5.68 18.53
N LEU A 206 15.58 -4.38 18.37
CA LEU A 206 16.33 -3.89 17.22
C LEU A 206 17.75 -4.46 17.19
N ARG A 207 18.42 -4.53 18.35
CA ARG A 207 19.73 -5.17 18.46
C ARG A 207 19.68 -6.66 18.14
N GLN A 208 18.65 -7.37 18.63
CA GLN A 208 18.44 -8.78 18.29
C GLN A 208 18.25 -8.99 16.77
N LEU A 209 17.47 -8.12 16.11
CA LEU A 209 17.32 -8.19 14.65
C LEU A 209 18.64 -7.94 13.90
N ALA A 210 19.47 -7.03 14.39
CA ALA A 210 20.76 -6.70 13.78
C ALA A 210 21.80 -7.82 13.92
N THR A 211 21.70 -8.67 14.94
CA THR A 211 22.63 -9.79 15.15
C THR A 211 22.33 -11.03 14.32
N GLY A 212 21.16 -11.10 13.68
CA GLY A 212 20.63 -12.32 13.04
C GLY A 212 20.05 -13.31 14.04
#